data_AF-A0A3E4S4N2-F1
#
_entry.id   AF-A0A3E4S4N2-F1
#
_cell.length_a   1.000
_cell.length_b   1.000
_cell.length_c   1.000
_cell.angle_alpha   90.00
_cell.angle_beta   90.00
_cell.angle_gamma   90.00
#
_symmetry.space_group_name_H-M   'P 1'
#
loop_
_entity.id
_entity.type
_entity.pdbx_description
1 polymer ?
#
loop_
_entity_poly.entity_id
_entity_poly.type
_entity_poly.pdbx_seq_one_letter_code
_entity_poly.pdbx_strand_id
1 'polypeptide(L)' 'MAEPIDVIQQALNALAVAGLGNDSPAEAFVIGYQAGWQQAIDLCIEIETQLNKEDLKNAQA' A
#
# COMPACT_ATOMS: atom_id res chain seq x y z
N MET A 1 -14.73 31.47 -0.58
CA MET A 1 -15.13 30.21 -1.26
C MET A 1 -13.85 29.43 -1.52
N ALA A 2 -13.75 28.18 -1.07
CA ALA A 2 -12.61 27.34 -1.41
C ALA A 2 -12.68 26.97 -2.89
N GLU A 3 -11.54 26.94 -3.58
CA GLU A 3 -11.51 26.49 -4.96
C GLU A 3 -11.93 25.00 -5.06
N PRO A 4 -12.58 24.58 -6.16
CA PRO A 4 -12.93 23.19 -6.37
C PRO A 4 -11.69 22.29 -6.30
N ILE A 5 -11.81 21.15 -5.64
CA ILE A 5 -10.73 20.17 -5.58
C ILE A 5 -10.44 19.64 -6.98
N ASP A 6 -9.22 19.84 -7.46
CA ASP A 6 -8.73 19.24 -8.70
C ASP A 6 -8.28 17.80 -8.46
N VAL A 7 -9.24 16.88 -8.61
CA VAL A 7 -9.02 15.43 -8.47
C VAL A 7 -8.05 14.87 -9.51
N ILE A 8 -7.94 15.49 -10.69
CA ILE A 8 -7.00 15.05 -11.72
C ILE A 8 -5.58 15.38 -11.26
N GLN A 9 -5.35 16.60 -10.77
CA GLN A 9 -4.03 16.99 -10.26
C GLN A 9 -3.63 16.16 -9.04
N GLN A 10 -4.56 15.81 -8.16
CA GLN A 10 -4.30 14.91 -7.05
C GLN A 10 -3.86 13.51 -7.53
N ALA A 11 -4.55 12.95 -8.52
CA ALA A 11 -4.18 11.66 -9.10
C ALA A 11 -2.79 11.71 -9.75
N LEU A 12 -2.49 12.75 -10.54
CA LEU A 12 -1.17 12.93 -11.15
C LEU A 12 -0.06 13.06 -10.11
N ASN A 13 -0.30 13.79 -9.02
CA ASN A 13 0.66 13.90 -7.92
C ASN A 13 0.87 12.55 -7.22
N ALA A 14 -0.20 11.77 -6.99
CA ALA A 14 -0.10 10.45 -6.39
C ALA A 14 0.70 9.48 -7.29
N LEU A 15 0.49 9.53 -8.61
CA LEU A 15 1.28 8.77 -9.58
C LEU A 15 2.76 9.17 -9.54
N ALA A 16 3.06 10.47 -9.49
CA ALA A 16 4.43 10.95 -9.39
C ALA A 16 5.12 10.50 -8.09
N VAL A 17 4.43 10.57 -6.94
CA VAL A 17 4.94 10.10 -5.63
C VAL A 17 5.21 8.60 -5.65
N ALA A 18 4.37 7.82 -6.34
CA ALA A 18 4.56 6.39 -6.51
C ALA A 18 5.66 6.03 -7.53
N GLY A 19 6.27 7.01 -8.22
CA GLY A 19 7.26 6.78 -9.27
C GLY A 19 6.67 6.39 -10.63
N LEU A 20 5.35 6.53 -10.80
CA LEU A 20 4.57 6.08 -11.96
C LEU A 20 4.11 7.21 -12.88
N GLY A 21 4.65 8.42 -12.72
CA GLY A 21 4.22 9.59 -13.48
C GLY A 21 4.49 9.52 -14.99
N ASN A 22 5.36 8.60 -15.43
CA ASN A 22 5.67 8.36 -16.84
C ASN A 22 4.93 7.16 -17.43
N ASP A 23 4.29 6.33 -16.61
CA ASP A 23 3.56 5.16 -17.05
C ASP A 23 2.17 5.55 -17.57
N SER A 24 1.60 4.76 -18.46
CA SER A 24 0.21 4.97 -18.84
C SER A 24 -0.71 4.74 -17.62
N PRO A 25 -1.89 5.39 -17.56
CA PRO A 25 -2.83 5.18 -16.46
C PRO A 25 -3.19 3.70 -16.21
N ALA A 26 -3.22 2.89 -17.28
CA ALA A 26 -3.48 1.46 -17.18
C ALA A 26 -2.31 0.70 -16.53
N GLU A 27 -1.07 1.00 -16.95
CA GLU A 27 0.13 0.41 -16.35
C GLU A 27 0.27 0.81 -14.88
N ALA A 28 0.10 2.10 -14.58
CA ALA A 28 0.19 2.60 -13.22
C ALA A 28 -0.88 1.99 -12.30
N PHE A 29 -2.09 1.74 -12.81
CA PHE A 29 -3.13 1.02 -12.07
C PHE A 29 -2.71 -0.41 -11.73
N VAL A 30 -2.19 -1.15 -12.71
CA VAL A 30 -1.74 -2.55 -12.49
C VAL A 30 -0.58 -2.60 -11.51
N ILE A 31 0.40 -1.70 -11.65
CA ILE A 31 1.55 -1.61 -10.73
C ILE A 31 1.09 -1.27 -9.32
N GLY A 32 0.23 -0.27 -9.16
CA GLY A 32 -0.34 0.11 -7.87
C GLY A 32 -1.13 -1.02 -7.21
N TYR A 33 -1.92 -1.76 -8.00
CA TYR A 33 -2.67 -2.92 -7.53
C TYR A 33 -1.74 -4.03 -7.01
N GLN A 34 -0.72 -4.40 -7.79
CA GLN A 34 0.27 -5.41 -7.39
C GLN A 34 1.03 -5.00 -6.13
N ALA A 35 1.49 -3.75 -6.06
CA ALA A 35 2.20 -3.22 -4.90
C ALA A 35 1.31 -3.23 -3.65
N GLY A 36 0.05 -2.81 -3.77
CA GLY A 36 -0.91 -2.82 -2.67
C GLY A 36 -1.19 -4.23 -2.14
N TRP A 37 -1.33 -5.22 -3.03
CA TRP A 37 -1.51 -6.61 -2.62
C TRP A 37 -0.28 -7.17 -1.92
N GLN A 38 0.92 -6.88 -2.41
CA GLN A 38 2.15 -7.30 -1.75
C GLN A 38 2.24 -6.73 -0.32
N GLN A 39 1.99 -5.43 -0.15
CA GLN A 39 1.97 -4.79 1.16
C GLN A 39 0.95 -5.42 2.12
N ALA A 40 -0.24 -5.78 1.62
CA ALA A 40 -1.26 -6.45 2.42
C ALA A 40 -0.82 -7.84 2.88
N ILE A 41 -0.18 -8.61 1.99
CA ILE A 41 0.37 -9.93 2.31
C ILE A 41 1.51 -9.80 3.34
N ASP A 42 2.42 -8.85 3.14
CA ASP A 42 3.54 -8.62 4.05
C ASP A 42 3.04 -8.28 5.46
N LEU A 43 1.99 -7.45 5.58
CA LEU A 43 1.35 -7.14 6.85
C LEU A 43 0.73 -8.39 7.51
N CYS A 44 0.03 -9.23 6.74
CA CYS A 44 -0.53 -10.48 7.27
C CYS A 44 0.57 -11.40 7.82
N ILE A 45 1.68 -11.54 7.10
CA ILE A 45 2.84 -12.33 7.53
C ILE A 45 3.44 -11.76 8.82
N GLU A 46 3.57 -10.43 8.91
CA GLU A 46 4.07 -9.77 10.12
C GLU A 46 3.17 -10.06 11.33
N ILE A 47 1.85 -9.88 11.18
CA ILE A 47 0.88 -10.15 12.23
C ILE A 47 0.97 -11.61 12.69
N GLU A 48 0.95 -12.57 11.76
CA GLU A 48 1.06 -14.00 12.08
C GLU A 48 2.36 -14.31 12.81
N THR A 49 3.47 -13.72 12.38
CA THR A 49 4.78 -13.89 13.02
C THR A 49 4.78 -13.38 14.45
N GLN A 50 4.13 -12.25 14.73
CA GLN A 50 4.06 -11.68 16.07
C GLN A 50 3.16 -12.51 16.99
N LEU A 51 2.00 -12.95 16.50
CA LEU A 51 1.11 -13.85 17.25
C LEU A 51 1.82 -15.15 17.62
N ASN A 52 2.51 -15.79 16.66
CA ASN A 52 3.28 -17.01 16.92
C ASN A 52 4.37 -16.81 17.99
N LYS A 53 5.02 -15.64 18.04
CA LYS A 53 6.00 -15.31 19.07
C LYS A 53 5.36 -15.11 20.44
N GLU A 54 4.17 -14.51 20.50
CA GLU A 54 3.41 -14.34 21.75
C GLU A 54 2.95 -15.69 22.30
N ASP A 55 2.41 -16.55 21.44
CA ASP A 55 2.01 -17.91 21.81
C ASP A 55 3.18 -18.73 22.35
N LEU A 56 4.36 -18.65 21.72
CA LEU A 56 5.56 -19.33 22.20
C LEU A 56 6.00 -18.82 23.58
N LYS A 57 5.94 -17.49 23.82
CA LYS A 57 6.26 -16.91 25.13
C LYS A 57 5.27 -17.38 26.20
N ASN A 58 3.98 -17.41 25.89
CA ASN A 58 2.93 -17.85 26.81
C ASN A 58 3.06 -19.33 27.17
N ALA A 59 3.49 -20.19 26.23
CA ALA A 59 3.72 -21.60 26.49
C ALA A 59 4.96 -21.90 27.37
N GLN A 60 5.85 -20.92 27.52
CA GLN A 60 7.11 -21.05 28.29
C GLN A 60 7.04 -20.38 29.68
N ALA A 61 5.95 -19.69 30.00
CA ALA A 61 5.68 -19.04 31.29
C ALA A 61 4.96 -19.98 32.26
#